data_AF-A0A7W5E0E5-F1
#
_entry.id   AF-A0A7W5E0E5-F1
#
_cell.length_a   1.000
_cell.length_b   1.000
_cell.length_c   1.000
_cell.angle_alpha   90.00
_cell.angle_beta   90.00
_cell.angle_gamma   90.00
#
_symmetry.space_group_name_H-M   'P 1'
#
loop_
_entity.id
_entity.type
_entity.pdbx_description
1 polymer ?
#
loop_
_entity_poly.entity_id
_entity_poly.type
_entity_poly.pdbx_seq_one_letter_code
_entity_poly.pdbx_strand_id
1 'polypeptide(L)'
;MSSKNTHPLVARSPLLPTRSGYVPIGERLNQDVWHDNFVPKYSALASAPPNRLTLIGVWLLFGPMCGFSAVSACFWVAQSRDWSSLIVSVIGAAMYCLLPAAVLITQSRRYVNSLYTRREDEFE
;
A
#
# COMPACT_ATOMS: atom_id res chain seq x y z
N MET A 1 18.53 59.65 15.47
CA MET A 1 17.43 59.40 14.51
C MET A 1 17.73 58.13 13.72
N SER A 2 16.77 57.18 13.72
CA SER A 2 16.48 56.17 12.68
C SER A 2 17.58 55.17 12.24
N SER A 3 17.55 53.89 12.68
CA SER A 3 16.82 52.73 12.12
C SER A 3 17.31 52.24 10.74
N LYS A 4 17.89 51.02 10.70
CA LYS A 4 17.27 49.83 10.06
C LYS A 4 18.11 48.54 10.22
N ASN A 5 17.44 47.53 10.75
CA ASN A 5 17.76 46.10 10.71
C ASN A 5 17.77 45.58 9.24
N THR A 6 18.61 44.59 8.92
CA THR A 6 18.16 43.18 8.80
C THR A 6 19.34 42.22 8.56
N HIS A 7 19.49 41.31 9.51
CA HIS A 7 20.34 40.12 9.48
C HIS A 7 19.76 39.01 8.56
N PRO A 8 20.55 37.97 8.25
CA PRO A 8 20.42 37.11 7.08
C PRO A 8 19.70 35.77 7.36
N LEU A 9 19.44 35.05 6.27
CA LEU A 9 19.46 33.58 6.12
C LEU A 9 19.00 32.74 7.33
N VAL A 10 17.72 32.36 7.30
CA VAL A 10 17.17 31.29 8.14
C VAL A 10 17.68 29.94 7.64
N ALA A 11 18.74 29.45 8.28
CA ALA A 11 19.17 28.07 8.20
C ALA A 11 18.64 27.28 9.40
N ARG A 12 17.93 26.19 9.08
CA ARG A 12 17.83 24.90 9.78
C ARG A 12 17.77 24.91 11.31
N SER A 13 16.62 24.46 11.80
CA SER A 13 16.38 23.92 13.13
C SER A 13 17.47 22.96 13.60
N PRO A 14 17.95 23.13 14.83
CA PRO A 14 18.29 22.02 15.71
C PRO A 14 17.37 22.05 16.94
N LEU A 15 16.73 20.93 17.22
CA LEU A 15 16.11 20.66 18.52
C LEU A 15 17.23 20.68 19.57
N LEU A 16 17.30 21.74 20.37
CA LEU A 16 18.13 21.83 21.57
C LEU A 16 17.22 22.00 22.79
N PRO A 17 17.53 21.37 23.94
CA PRO A 17 16.92 21.73 25.20
C PRO A 17 17.39 23.14 25.56
N THR A 18 16.50 24.12 25.47
CA THR A 18 16.83 25.49 25.83
C THR A 18 17.07 25.57 27.35
N ARG A 19 18.27 26.06 27.71
CA ARG A 19 18.77 26.31 29.08
C ARG A 19 17.92 27.29 29.92
N SER A 20 16.79 27.75 29.39
CA SER A 20 15.79 28.58 30.05
C SER A 20 14.44 27.91 29.80
N GLY A 21 13.95 27.24 30.84
CA GLY A 21 12.72 26.46 30.79
C GLY A 21 11.51 27.37 30.86
N TYR A 22 10.79 27.50 29.75
CA TYR A 22 9.34 27.44 29.70
C TYR A 22 8.93 27.43 28.22
N VAL A 23 8.28 26.35 27.78
CA VAL A 23 7.56 26.37 26.51
C VAL A 23 6.12 26.75 26.86
N PRO A 24 5.54 27.80 26.24
CA PRO A 24 4.20 28.27 26.57
C PRO A 24 3.20 27.12 26.52
N ILE A 25 2.29 27.05 27.50
CA ILE A 25 1.24 26.02 27.55
C ILE A 25 0.42 26.00 26.25
N GLY A 26 0.19 27.15 25.62
CA GLY A 26 -0.48 27.22 24.32
C GLY A 26 0.29 26.49 23.21
N GLU A 27 1.62 26.64 23.14
CA GLU A 27 2.47 25.91 22.18
C GLU A 27 2.51 24.41 22.49
N ARG A 28 2.57 24.02 23.77
CA ARG A 28 2.52 22.62 24.20
C ARG A 28 1.17 21.98 23.91
N LEU A 29 0.08 22.70 24.16
CA LEU A 29 -1.27 22.21 23.91
C LEU A 29 -1.54 22.13 22.41
N ASN A 30 -1.04 23.07 21.61
CA ASN A 30 -1.11 22.94 20.16
C ASN A 30 -0.20 21.81 19.68
N GLN A 31 0.99 21.60 20.24
CA GLN A 31 1.81 20.46 19.87
C GLN A 31 1.14 19.14 20.25
N ASP A 32 0.63 18.97 21.47
CA ASP A 32 -0.07 17.76 21.91
C ASP A 32 -1.36 17.54 21.12
N VAL A 33 -2.19 18.57 20.92
CA VAL A 33 -3.43 18.45 20.13
C VAL A 33 -3.11 18.20 18.66
N TRP A 34 -2.07 18.81 18.10
CA TRP A 34 -1.67 18.54 16.71
C TRP A 34 -1.00 17.17 16.55
N HIS A 35 -0.21 16.70 17.52
CA HIS A 35 0.40 15.38 17.47
C HIS A 35 -0.62 14.26 17.76
N ASP A 36 -1.59 14.47 18.66
CA ASP A 36 -2.56 13.43 19.05
C ASP A 36 -3.83 13.42 18.19
N ASN A 37 -4.26 14.57 17.65
CA ASN A 37 -5.44 14.63 16.76
C ASN A 37 -5.09 14.71 15.26
N PHE A 38 -3.91 15.25 14.88
CA PHE A 38 -3.51 15.40 13.48
C PHE A 38 -2.34 14.50 13.04
N VAL A 39 -1.78 13.64 13.91
CA VAL A 39 -1.15 12.39 13.45
C VAL A 39 -2.28 11.36 13.38
N PRO A 40 -3.04 11.34 12.28
CA PRO A 40 -4.39 10.87 12.37
C PRO A 40 -4.35 9.35 12.42
N LYS A 41 -5.29 8.82 13.20
CA LYS A 41 -5.80 7.45 13.23
C LYS A 41 -6.30 6.93 11.85
N TYR A 42 -6.02 7.67 10.75
CA TYR A 42 -5.97 7.19 9.36
C TYR A 42 -4.71 6.36 9.05
N SER A 43 -3.76 6.30 9.99
CA SER A 43 -2.59 5.42 9.96
C SER A 43 -2.94 3.93 10.13
N ALA A 44 -4.19 3.49 10.04
CA ALA A 44 -4.46 2.06 9.91
C ALA A 44 -3.92 1.50 8.58
N LEU A 45 -3.91 2.31 7.50
CA LEU A 45 -3.25 1.97 6.24
C LEU A 45 -1.76 2.32 6.23
N ALA A 46 -1.33 3.37 6.95
CA ALA A 46 0.08 3.79 6.98
C ALA A 46 0.95 3.01 7.99
N SER A 47 0.34 2.42 9.03
CA SER A 47 0.98 1.42 9.90
C SER A 47 0.85 -0.01 9.40
N ALA A 48 0.03 -0.24 8.36
CA ALA A 48 -0.04 -1.55 7.73
C ALA A 48 1.30 -1.83 7.02
N PRO A 49 1.86 -3.04 7.20
CA PRO A 49 3.11 -3.39 6.52
C PRO A 49 2.90 -3.22 5.00
N PRO A 50 3.84 -2.58 4.28
CA PRO A 50 3.68 -2.24 2.86
C PRO A 50 3.32 -3.46 2.00
N ASN A 51 3.77 -4.66 2.40
CA ASN A 51 3.42 -5.93 1.75
C ASN A 51 1.93 -6.30 1.84
N ARG A 52 1.23 -5.88 2.90
CA ARG A 52 -0.22 -6.11 3.04
C ARG A 52 -1.00 -5.14 2.16
N LEU A 53 -0.53 -3.89 2.08
CA LEU A 53 -1.15 -2.86 1.24
C LEU A 53 -1.04 -3.22 -0.25
N THR A 54 0.15 -3.67 -0.69
CA THR A 54 0.36 -4.12 -2.06
C THR A 54 -0.47 -5.37 -2.39
N LEU A 55 -0.59 -6.33 -1.47
CA LEU A 55 -1.46 -7.50 -1.66
C LEU A 55 -2.92 -7.09 -1.88
N ILE A 56 -3.44 -6.20 -1.03
CA ILE A 56 -4.82 -5.70 -1.13
C ILE A 56 -5.03 -4.97 -2.45
N GLY A 57 -4.10 -4.08 -2.84
CA GLY A 57 -4.18 -3.35 -4.11
C GLY A 57 -4.16 -4.28 -5.33
N VAL A 58 -3.29 -5.30 -5.31
CA VAL A 58 -3.21 -6.30 -6.38
C VAL A 58 -4.49 -7.13 -6.46
N TRP A 59 -5.04 -7.58 -5.32
CA TRP A 59 -6.28 -8.34 -5.29
C TRP A 59 -7.50 -7.51 -5.73
N LEU A 60 -7.55 -6.22 -5.41
CA LEU A 60 -8.60 -5.30 -5.87
C LEU A 60 -8.59 -5.10 -7.38
N LEU A 61 -7.41 -5.05 -8.00
CA LEU A 61 -7.27 -4.84 -9.44
C LEU A 61 -7.41 -6.15 -10.23
N PHE A 62 -6.66 -7.18 -9.83
CA PHE A 62 -6.55 -8.42 -10.60
C PHE A 62 -7.55 -9.49 -10.16
N GLY A 63 -8.12 -9.41 -8.96
CA GLY A 63 -9.15 -10.34 -8.49
C GLY A 63 -10.40 -10.31 -9.37
N PRO A 64 -11.05 -9.15 -9.57
CA PRO A 64 -12.19 -9.02 -10.48
C PRO A 64 -11.83 -9.38 -11.92
N MET A 65 -10.63 -9.01 -12.38
CA MET A 65 -10.16 -9.33 -13.72
C MET A 65 -10.02 -10.84 -13.93
N CYS A 66 -9.45 -11.55 -12.95
CA CYS A 66 -9.28 -13.00 -12.98
C CYS A 66 -10.63 -13.73 -12.88
N GLY A 67 -11.56 -13.22 -12.06
CA GLY A 67 -12.92 -13.76 -11.97
C GLY A 67 -13.68 -13.58 -13.29
N PHE A 68 -13.64 -12.39 -13.87
CA PHE A 68 -14.29 -12.11 -15.15
C PHE A 68 -13.67 -12.91 -16.30
N SER A 69 -12.34 -13.03 -16.35
CA SER A 69 -11.66 -13.83 -17.37
C SER A 69 -12.03 -15.31 -17.26
N ALA A 70 -12.13 -15.85 -16.05
CA ALA A 70 -12.52 -17.24 -15.84
C ALA A 70 -13.97 -17.51 -16.29
N VAL A 71 -14.91 -16.62 -15.91
CA VAL A 71 -16.33 -16.75 -16.30
C VAL A 71 -16.50 -16.63 -17.81
N SER A 72 -15.88 -15.61 -18.43
CA SER A 72 -15.94 -15.41 -19.87
C SER A 72 -15.29 -16.54 -20.66
N ALA A 73 -14.15 -17.07 -20.18
CA ALA A 73 -13.51 -18.25 -20.74
C ALA A 73 -14.45 -19.47 -20.73
N CYS A 74 -15.08 -19.77 -19.59
CA CYS A 74 -16.03 -20.88 -19.49
C CYS A 74 -17.21 -20.70 -20.46
N PHE A 75 -17.74 -19.48 -20.57
CA PHE A 75 -18.83 -19.18 -21.48
C PHE A 75 -18.44 -19.37 -22.96
N TRP A 76 -17.26 -18.89 -23.36
CA TRP A 76 -16.74 -19.05 -24.72
C TRP A 76 -16.47 -20.51 -25.08
N VAL A 77 -15.88 -21.29 -24.16
CA VAL A 77 -15.68 -22.72 -24.36
C VAL A 77 -17.03 -23.44 -24.47
N ALA A 78 -18.01 -23.10 -23.62
CA ALA A 78 -19.34 -23.71 -23.66
C ALA A 78 -20.12 -23.40 -24.95
N GLN A 79 -19.88 -22.24 -25.58
CA GLN A 79 -20.53 -21.84 -26.82
C GLN A 79 -19.89 -22.45 -28.08
N SER A 80 -18.67 -22.99 -27.96
CA SER A 80 -17.94 -23.56 -29.09
C SER A 80 -18.62 -24.84 -29.60
N ARG A 81 -18.97 -24.88 -30.88
CA ARG A 81 -19.68 -26.01 -31.53
C ARG A 81 -18.76 -26.92 -32.32
N ASP A 82 -17.68 -26.37 -32.86
CA ASP A 82 -16.72 -27.10 -33.68
C ASP A 82 -15.46 -27.46 -32.89
N TRP A 83 -14.88 -28.64 -33.13
CA TRP A 83 -13.67 -29.12 -32.46
C TRP A 83 -12.47 -28.17 -32.62
N SER A 84 -12.29 -27.59 -33.81
CA SER A 84 -11.23 -26.59 -34.05
C SER A 84 -11.47 -25.30 -33.26
N SER A 85 -12.72 -24.84 -33.19
CA SER A 85 -13.11 -23.67 -32.40
C SER A 85 -12.93 -23.89 -30.90
N LEU A 86 -13.16 -25.13 -30.43
CA LEU A 86 -12.98 -25.53 -29.05
C LEU A 86 -11.49 -25.51 -28.66
N ILE A 87 -10.61 -26.03 -29.51
CA ILE A 87 -9.16 -25.99 -29.26
C ILE A 87 -8.67 -24.55 -29.17
N VAL A 88 -9.08 -23.69 -30.10
CA VAL A 88 -8.70 -22.27 -30.11
C VAL A 88 -9.26 -21.53 -28.89
N SER A 89 -10.51 -21.79 -28.51
CA SER A 89 -11.15 -21.15 -27.36
C SER A 89 -10.50 -21.57 -26.04
N VAL A 90 -10.12 -22.84 -25.89
CA VAL A 90 -9.40 -23.33 -24.70
C VAL A 90 -8.00 -22.72 -24.60
N ILE A 91 -7.26 -22.64 -25.71
CA ILE A 91 -5.93 -22.01 -25.73
C ILE A 91 -6.03 -20.52 -25.40
N GLY A 92 -6.98 -19.81 -26.02
CA GLY A 92 -7.24 -18.40 -25.74
C GLY A 92 -7.63 -18.18 -24.28
N ALA A 93 -8.58 -18.97 -23.77
CA ALA A 93 -9.00 -18.95 -22.37
C ALA A 93 -7.82 -19.15 -21.39
N ALA A 94 -6.96 -20.13 -21.67
CA ALA A 94 -5.80 -20.41 -20.84
C ALA A 94 -4.84 -19.21 -20.79
N MET A 95 -4.55 -18.58 -21.93
CA MET A 95 -3.67 -17.41 -21.99
C MET A 95 -4.23 -16.21 -21.20
N TYR A 96 -5.53 -15.92 -21.35
CA TYR A 96 -6.16 -14.79 -20.67
C TYR A 96 -6.31 -14.99 -19.17
N CYS A 97 -6.49 -16.24 -18.69
CA CYS A 97 -6.59 -16.53 -17.27
C CYS A 97 -5.22 -16.66 -16.58
N LEU A 98 -4.19 -17.17 -17.28
CA LEU A 98 -2.89 -17.44 -16.68
C LEU A 98 -2.15 -16.18 -16.21
N LEU A 99 -2.22 -15.09 -16.98
CA LEU A 99 -1.53 -13.84 -16.65
C LEU A 99 -2.00 -13.21 -15.31
N PRO A 100 -3.30 -12.89 -15.14
CA PRO A 100 -3.78 -12.32 -13.88
C PRO A 100 -3.65 -13.33 -12.72
N ALA A 101 -3.85 -14.63 -12.97
CA ALA A 101 -3.67 -15.66 -11.96
C ALA A 101 -2.21 -15.75 -11.48
N ALA A 102 -1.23 -15.72 -12.40
CA ALA A 102 0.18 -15.73 -12.06
C ALA A 102 0.56 -14.53 -11.21
N VAL A 103 0.11 -13.32 -11.56
CA VAL A 103 0.36 -12.10 -10.77
C VAL A 103 -0.22 -12.25 -9.36
N LEU A 104 -1.47 -12.69 -9.22
CA LEU A 104 -2.11 -12.92 -7.92
C LEU A 104 -1.35 -13.95 -7.09
N ILE A 105 -0.95 -15.07 -7.67
CA ILE A 105 -0.21 -16.14 -6.98
C ILE A 105 1.16 -15.64 -6.53
N THR A 106 1.91 -14.94 -7.39
CA THR A 106 3.24 -14.44 -7.06
C THR A 106 3.18 -13.44 -5.91
N GLN A 107 2.22 -12.50 -5.93
CA GLN A 107 2.08 -11.52 -4.86
C GLN A 107 1.56 -12.15 -3.56
N SER A 108 0.67 -13.14 -3.66
CA SER A 108 0.20 -13.91 -2.50
C SER A 108 1.34 -14.70 -1.85
N ARG A 109 2.19 -15.36 -2.65
CA ARG A 109 3.38 -16.07 -2.15
C ARG A 109 4.39 -15.14 -1.49
N ARG A 110 4.66 -13.98 -2.10
CA ARG A 110 5.55 -12.95 -1.51
C ARG A 110 5.03 -12.47 -0.15
N TYR A 111 3.72 -12.25 -0.04
CA TYR A 111 3.11 -11.86 1.21
C TYR A 111 3.25 -12.94 2.30
N VAL A 112 2.92 -14.19 1.97
CA VAL A 112 3.03 -15.32 2.92
C VAL A 112 4.46 -15.49 3.42
N ASN A 113 5.45 -15.44 2.52
CA ASN A 113 6.85 -15.53 2.92
C ASN A 113 7.25 -14.38 3.87
N SER A 114 6.78 -13.15 3.60
CA SER A 114 7.06 -12.01 4.48
C SER A 114 6.40 -12.11 5.86
N LEU A 115 5.24 -12.78 5.97
CA LEU A 115 4.61 -13.06 7.26
C LEU A 115 5.40 -14.10 8.05
N TYR A 116 5.94 -15.10 7.35
CA TYR A 116 6.72 -16.16 7.98
C TYR A 116 8.02 -15.61 8.58
N THR A 117 8.79 -14.82 7.82
CA THR A 117 10.02 -14.17 8.32
C THR A 117 9.75 -13.27 9.53
N ARG A 118 8.70 -12.43 9.48
CA ARG A 118 8.35 -11.56 10.62
C ARG A 118 8.01 -12.33 11.89
N ARG A 119 7.46 -13.53 11.75
CA ARG A 119 7.13 -14.39 12.89
C ARG A 119 8.40 -14.97 13.51
N GLU A 120 9.41 -15.33 12.73
CA GLU A 120 10.70 -15.83 13.24
C GLU A 120 11.43 -14.75 14.05
N ASP A 121 11.44 -13.49 13.59
CA ASP A 121 12.02 -12.35 14.31
C ASP A 121 11.35 -12.03 15.66
N GLU A 122 10.10 -12.46 15.88
CA GLU A 122 9.37 -12.27 17.15
C GLU A 122 9.66 -13.37 18.18
N PHE A 123 10.27 -14.49 17.76
CA PHE A 123 10.60 -15.63 18.63
C PHE A 123 12.09 -15.70 19.02
N GLU A 124 12.95 -14.91 18.39
CA GLU A 124 14.35 -14.69 18.78
C GLU A 124 14.49 -13.56 19.82
#